data_AF-V8NJY2-F1
#
_entry.id   AF-V8NJY2-F1
#
_cell.length_a   1.000
_cell.length_b   1.000
_cell.length_c   1.000
_cell.angle_alpha   90.00
_cell.angle_beta   90.00
_cell.angle_gamma   90.00
#
_symmetry.space_group_name_H-M   'P 1'
#
loop_
_entity.id
_entity.type
_entity.pdbx_description
1 polymer ?
#
loop_
_entity_poly.entity_id
_entity_poly.type
_entity_poly.pdbx_seq_one_letter_code
_entity_poly.pdbx_strand_id
1 'polypeptide(L)'
;MTLMDAAGDKDPLVQEQIFSALCALGRAEPEEVLNACEEHLRQHEKLAHPPRVIVLRAMEAVVKSSLAQLDKSTAKIVIFLASSEMTKSKQAASTVLVAVGRRFINQVMEEMLTKFQPGVLPHGFVVLTFANLSVTNEPVPDPGSLGQYREPDSGHAAGRPPWDPPPPAASFPDRLLGFLLPKLESSNEKTRLGTLTVLRQIINSTRKWGRGS
;
A
#
# COMPACT_ATOMS: atom_id res chain seq x y z
N MET A 1 1.21 30.65 -5.08
CA MET A 1 1.05 30.18 -3.70
C MET A 1 -0.12 29.21 -3.70
N THR A 2 0.17 27.93 -3.59
CA THR A 2 -0.84 26.87 -3.54
C THR A 2 -1.25 26.61 -2.09
N LEU A 3 -2.39 25.95 -1.86
CA LEU A 3 -2.82 25.52 -0.52
C LEU A 3 -1.72 24.71 0.21
N MET A 4 -0.92 23.96 -0.54
CA MET A 4 0.15 23.11 0.01
C MET A 4 1.36 23.91 0.48
N ASP A 5 1.60 25.11 -0.04
CA ASP A 5 2.69 25.99 0.43
C ASP A 5 2.45 26.41 1.89
N ALA A 6 1.19 26.52 2.30
CA ALA A 6 0.81 26.81 3.68
C ALA A 6 1.06 25.63 4.63
N ALA A 7 1.34 24.41 4.14
CA ALA A 7 1.66 23.27 5.01
C ALA A 7 2.98 23.48 5.78
N GLY A 8 3.79 24.46 5.33
CA GLY A 8 4.97 25.01 5.99
C GLY A 8 4.71 25.83 7.25
N ASP A 9 3.45 26.14 7.59
CA ASP A 9 3.12 26.99 8.74
C ASP A 9 3.60 26.38 10.06
N LYS A 10 3.91 27.23 11.05
CA LYS A 10 4.35 26.80 12.37
C LYS A 10 3.17 26.47 13.30
N ASP A 11 1.97 26.97 13.00
CA ASP A 11 0.77 26.73 13.77
C ASP A 11 0.16 25.34 13.42
N PRO A 12 0.10 24.40 14.38
CA PRO A 12 -0.51 23.09 14.17
C PRO A 12 -1.99 23.18 13.75
N LEU A 13 -2.72 24.22 14.15
CA LEU A 13 -4.11 24.41 13.76
C LEU A 13 -4.22 24.72 12.27
N VAL A 14 -3.33 25.58 11.75
CA VAL A 14 -3.27 25.90 10.31
C VAL A 14 -2.91 24.64 9.52
N GLN A 15 -1.93 23.87 9.98
CA GLN A 15 -1.56 22.59 9.39
C GLN A 15 -2.73 21.60 9.31
N GLU A 16 -3.53 21.49 10.37
CA GLU A 16 -4.70 20.61 10.42
C GLU A 16 -5.83 21.09 9.49
N GLN A 17 -6.03 22.40 9.36
CA GLN A 17 -6.99 22.97 8.40
C GLN A 17 -6.57 22.67 6.96
N ILE A 18 -5.27 22.72 6.66
CA ILE A 18 -4.75 22.36 5.33
C ILE A 18 -4.97 20.89 5.03
N PHE A 19 -4.67 20.00 5.99
CA PHE A 19 -5.00 18.58 5.88
C PHE A 19 -6.49 18.35 5.60
N SER A 20 -7.36 19.01 6.37
CA SER A 20 -8.81 18.90 6.24
C SER A 20 -9.31 19.39 4.88
N ALA A 21 -8.77 20.51 4.39
CA ALA A 21 -9.10 21.07 3.09
C ALA A 21 -8.66 20.15 1.93
N LEU A 22 -7.44 19.61 1.98
CA LEU A 22 -6.96 18.64 0.99
C LEU A 22 -7.83 17.38 0.96
N CYS A 23 -8.23 16.87 2.13
CA CYS A 23 -9.14 15.74 2.22
C CYS A 23 -10.53 16.06 1.66
N ALA A 24 -11.03 17.29 1.87
CA ALA A 24 -12.32 17.71 1.33
C ALA A 24 -12.30 17.79 -0.20
N LEU A 25 -11.25 18.39 -0.77
CA LEU A 25 -11.06 18.46 -2.22
C LEU A 25 -10.91 17.05 -2.82
N GLY A 26 -10.10 16.19 -2.20
CA GLY A 26 -9.85 14.85 -2.73
C GLY A 26 -11.03 13.89 -2.63
N ARG A 27 -12.09 14.23 -1.89
CA ARG A 27 -13.38 13.50 -1.97
C ARG A 27 -14.15 13.80 -3.25
N ALA A 28 -14.01 15.01 -3.79
CA ALA A 28 -14.63 15.39 -5.05
C ALA A 28 -13.75 15.00 -6.24
N GLU A 29 -12.47 15.37 -6.18
CA GLU A 29 -11.50 15.24 -7.28
C GLU A 29 -10.23 14.51 -6.81
N PRO A 30 -10.29 13.19 -6.58
CA PRO A 30 -9.18 12.44 -5.98
C PRO A 30 -7.93 12.46 -6.86
N GLU A 31 -8.06 12.30 -8.18
CA GLU A 31 -6.93 12.20 -9.09
C GLU A 31 -6.21 13.54 -9.23
N GLU A 32 -6.96 14.65 -9.38
CA GLU A 32 -6.40 15.99 -9.45
C GLU A 32 -5.64 16.35 -8.16
N VAL A 33 -6.22 16.06 -7.00
CA VAL A 33 -5.57 16.32 -5.71
C VAL A 33 -4.30 15.48 -5.53
N LEU A 34 -4.32 14.20 -5.91
CA LEU A 34 -3.14 13.34 -5.81
C LEU A 34 -2.01 13.79 -6.74
N ASN A 35 -2.33 14.20 -7.97
CA ASN A 35 -1.36 14.74 -8.92
C ASN A 35 -0.78 16.08 -8.43
N ALA A 36 -1.62 16.97 -7.89
CA ALA A 36 -1.15 18.22 -7.31
C ALA A 36 -0.23 17.99 -6.09
N CYS A 37 -0.55 17.00 -5.24
CA CYS A 37 0.30 16.63 -4.10
C CYS A 37 1.65 16.08 -4.55
N GLU A 38 1.66 15.26 -5.60
CA GLU A 38 2.88 14.74 -6.21
C GLU A 38 3.76 15.87 -6.75
N GLU A 39 3.18 16.74 -7.57
CA GLU A 39 3.89 17.84 -8.18
C GLU A 39 4.52 18.75 -7.12
N HIS A 40 3.75 19.08 -6.07
CA HIS A 40 4.24 19.89 -4.96
C HIS A 40 5.44 19.24 -4.25
N LEU A 41 5.36 17.95 -3.91
CA LEU A 41 6.42 17.24 -3.21
C LEU A 41 7.69 17.07 -4.07
N ARG A 42 7.53 16.97 -5.40
CA ARG A 42 8.61 16.90 -6.38
C ARG A 42 9.30 18.25 -6.58
N GLN A 43 8.55 19.33 -6.70
CA GLN A 43 9.10 20.69 -6.88
C GLN A 43 9.87 21.17 -5.65
N HIS A 44 9.55 20.63 -4.48
CA HIS A 44 10.09 21.10 -3.21
C HIS A 44 10.93 20.05 -2.49
N GLU A 45 11.97 19.52 -3.13
CA GLU A 45 12.84 18.49 -2.53
C GLU A 45 13.50 18.91 -1.21
N LYS A 46 13.68 20.22 -0.99
CA LYS A 46 14.29 20.80 0.22
C LYS A 46 13.29 21.17 1.32
N LEU A 47 11.99 20.89 1.14
CA LEU A 47 10.98 21.13 2.19
C LEU A 47 11.36 20.40 3.48
N ALA A 48 11.13 21.08 4.60
CA ALA A 48 11.27 20.47 5.91
C ALA A 48 10.37 19.24 6.06
N HIS A 49 10.72 18.35 6.98
CA HIS A 49 10.00 17.10 7.21
C HIS A 49 8.50 17.26 7.56
N PRO A 50 8.08 18.16 8.48
CA PRO A 50 6.69 18.22 8.93
C PRO A 50 5.67 18.56 7.82
N PRO A 51 5.92 19.54 6.93
CA PRO A 51 5.04 19.83 5.80
C PRO A 51 4.87 18.64 4.84
N ARG A 52 5.95 17.91 4.54
CA ARG A 52 5.89 16.71 3.68
C ARG A 52 4.98 15.64 4.27
N VAL A 53 5.03 15.46 5.59
CA VAL A 53 4.20 14.48 6.30
C VAL A 53 2.72 14.83 6.21
N ILE A 54 2.35 16.12 6.29
CA ILE A 54 0.94 16.56 6.17
C ILE A 54 0.40 16.22 4.78
N VAL A 55 1.16 16.55 3.73
CA VAL A 55 0.77 16.24 2.34
C VAL A 55 0.62 14.73 2.15
N LEU A 56 1.58 13.92 2.61
CA LEU A 56 1.50 12.46 2.49
C LEU A 56 0.33 11.86 3.30
N ARG A 57 0.02 12.40 4.48
CA ARG A 57 -1.17 12.00 5.25
C ARG A 57 -2.46 12.30 4.49
N ALA A 58 -2.54 13.47 3.85
CA ALA A 58 -3.70 13.82 3.03
C ALA A 58 -3.83 12.87 1.83
N MET A 59 -2.72 12.58 1.13
CA MET A 59 -2.69 11.60 0.05
C MET A 59 -3.18 10.22 0.51
N GLU A 60 -2.73 9.74 1.68
CA GLU A 60 -3.20 8.47 2.25
C GLU A 60 -4.72 8.48 2.46
N ALA A 61 -5.27 9.55 3.04
CA ALA A 61 -6.69 9.69 3.30
C ALA A 61 -7.50 9.71 1.99
N VAL A 62 -7.06 10.47 1.00
CA VAL A 62 -7.68 10.54 -0.33
C VAL A 62 -7.69 9.17 -0.97
N VAL A 63 -6.52 8.50 -1.07
CA VAL A 63 -6.41 7.15 -1.63
C VAL A 63 -7.35 6.17 -0.94
N LYS A 64 -7.42 6.16 0.40
CA LYS A 64 -8.32 5.25 1.12
C LYS A 64 -9.79 5.50 0.78
N SER A 65 -10.18 6.76 0.58
CA SER A 65 -11.57 7.13 0.30
C SER A 65 -11.98 6.89 -1.16
N SER A 66 -11.04 6.92 -2.11
CA SER A 66 -11.31 6.83 -3.55
C SER A 66 -10.72 5.59 -4.23
N LEU A 67 -10.19 4.64 -3.45
CA LEU A 67 -9.39 3.52 -3.95
C LEU A 67 -10.09 2.72 -5.06
N ALA A 68 -11.40 2.51 -4.95
CA ALA A 68 -12.19 1.72 -5.91
C ALA A 68 -12.33 2.39 -7.29
N GLN A 69 -12.27 3.72 -7.33
CA GLN A 69 -12.47 4.51 -8.54
C GLN A 69 -11.15 5.02 -9.15
N LEU A 70 -10.07 5.04 -8.37
CA LEU A 70 -8.76 5.51 -8.81
C LEU A 70 -8.27 4.80 -10.09
N ASP A 71 -7.84 5.56 -11.09
CA ASP A 71 -7.30 4.99 -12.32
C ASP A 71 -5.87 4.43 -12.14
N LYS A 72 -5.42 3.61 -13.12
CA LYS A 72 -4.10 2.97 -13.05
C LYS A 72 -2.94 3.95 -13.22
N SER A 73 -3.11 5.04 -13.97
CA SER A 73 -2.08 6.04 -14.21
C SER A 73 -1.81 6.86 -12.96
N THR A 74 -2.84 7.38 -12.30
CA THR A 74 -2.69 8.09 -11.02
C THR A 74 -2.14 7.16 -9.94
N ALA A 75 -2.58 5.89 -9.89
CA ALA A 75 -2.00 4.92 -8.96
C ALA A 75 -0.48 4.75 -9.16
N LYS A 76 0.03 4.69 -10.40
CA LYS A 76 1.48 4.60 -10.67
C LYS A 76 2.22 5.83 -10.17
N ILE A 77 1.68 7.02 -10.39
CA ILE A 77 2.26 8.29 -9.94
C ILE A 77 2.40 8.28 -8.41
N VAL A 78 1.33 7.94 -7.69
CA VAL A 78 1.32 7.85 -6.22
C VAL A 78 2.32 6.81 -5.71
N ILE A 79 2.39 5.63 -6.34
CA ILE A 79 3.31 4.55 -5.95
C ILE A 79 4.76 4.99 -6.11
N PHE A 80 5.12 5.56 -7.27
CA PHE A 80 6.48 6.02 -7.54
C PHE A 80 6.90 7.12 -6.56
N LEU A 81 6.05 8.13 -6.36
CA LEU A 81 6.32 9.21 -5.42
C LEU A 81 6.52 8.67 -4.01
N ALA A 82 5.57 7.89 -3.49
CA ALA A 82 5.63 7.40 -2.11
C ALA A 82 6.88 6.51 -1.90
N SER A 83 7.25 5.70 -2.89
CA SER A 83 8.48 4.91 -2.87
C SER A 83 9.74 5.79 -2.81
N SER A 84 9.79 6.89 -3.56
CA SER A 84 10.90 7.86 -3.52
C SER A 84 10.98 8.61 -2.17
N GLU A 85 9.84 8.81 -1.51
CA GLU A 85 9.74 9.52 -0.23
C GLU A 85 10.16 8.71 0.99
N MET A 86 10.36 7.40 0.85
CA MET A 86 10.70 6.52 1.98
C MET A 86 12.06 6.81 2.64
N THR A 87 12.92 7.60 1.99
CA THR A 87 14.20 8.07 2.55
C THR A 87 14.04 9.37 3.34
N LYS A 88 13.02 10.16 3.01
CA LYS A 88 12.67 11.43 3.67
C LYS A 88 11.55 11.15 4.68
N SER A 89 10.31 10.97 4.23
CA SER A 89 9.10 10.90 5.07
C SER A 89 8.67 9.46 5.38
N LYS A 90 9.58 8.69 5.98
CA LYS A 90 9.57 7.22 6.10
C LYS A 90 8.22 6.57 6.42
N GLN A 91 7.61 6.91 7.56
CA GLN A 91 6.35 6.30 8.01
C GLN A 91 5.16 6.72 7.13
N ALA A 92 5.04 8.01 6.81
CA ALA A 92 3.94 8.54 6.01
C ALA A 92 3.96 8.00 4.57
N ALA A 93 5.16 7.88 3.98
CA ALA A 93 5.35 7.25 2.69
C ALA A 93 4.92 5.76 2.70
N SER A 94 5.28 5.03 3.76
CA SER A 94 4.85 3.64 3.92
C SER A 94 3.33 3.51 4.04
N THR A 95 2.63 4.42 4.72
CA THR A 95 1.17 4.30 4.88
C THR A 95 0.42 4.57 3.58
N VAL A 96 0.91 5.50 2.74
CA VAL A 96 0.41 5.72 1.38
C VAL A 96 0.56 4.46 0.52
N LEU A 97 1.75 3.84 0.50
CA LEU A 97 2.01 2.61 -0.25
C LEU A 97 1.11 1.45 0.20
N VAL A 98 0.87 1.34 1.51
CA VAL A 98 -0.06 0.34 2.06
C VAL A 98 -1.50 0.60 1.63
N ALA A 99 -1.93 1.86 1.62
CA ALA A 99 -3.28 2.24 1.20
C ALA A 99 -3.54 1.92 -0.28
N VAL A 100 -2.64 2.34 -1.18
CA VAL A 100 -2.78 2.07 -2.63
C VAL A 100 -2.58 0.59 -2.96
N GLY A 101 -1.74 -0.10 -2.17
CA GLY A 101 -1.45 -1.53 -2.31
C GLY A 101 -2.65 -2.44 -2.07
N ARG A 102 -3.70 -1.98 -1.39
CA ARG A 102 -4.95 -2.74 -1.23
C ARG A 102 -5.61 -3.11 -2.57
N ARG A 103 -5.48 -2.26 -3.60
CA ARG A 103 -6.00 -2.54 -4.96
C ARG A 103 -4.89 -2.78 -5.98
N PHE A 104 -3.76 -2.09 -5.86
CA PHE A 104 -2.69 -2.09 -6.86
C PHE A 104 -1.44 -2.85 -6.39
N ILE A 105 -1.63 -3.92 -5.63
CA ILE A 105 -0.54 -4.66 -4.97
C ILE A 105 0.60 -5.03 -5.92
N ASN A 106 0.30 -5.52 -7.12
CA ASN A 106 1.31 -5.93 -8.09
C ASN A 106 2.21 -4.76 -8.52
N GLN A 107 1.65 -3.56 -8.68
CA GLN A 107 2.40 -2.36 -9.07
C GLN A 107 3.24 -1.83 -7.91
N VAL A 108 2.71 -1.87 -6.68
CA VAL A 108 3.47 -1.53 -5.46
C VAL A 108 4.65 -2.49 -5.31
N MET A 109 4.42 -3.78 -5.52
CA MET A 109 5.45 -4.81 -5.45
C MET A 109 6.56 -4.57 -6.47
N GLU A 110 6.20 -4.37 -7.73
CA GLU A 110 7.15 -4.11 -8.81
C GLU A 110 8.04 -2.90 -8.50
N GLU A 111 7.45 -1.76 -8.13
CA GLU A 111 8.20 -0.56 -7.75
C GLU A 111 9.09 -0.80 -6.52
N MET A 112 8.56 -1.44 -5.47
CA MET A 112 9.31 -1.66 -4.22
C MET A 112 10.47 -2.63 -4.40
N LEU A 113 10.34 -3.62 -5.29
CA LEU A 113 11.42 -4.53 -5.65
C LEU A 113 12.56 -3.81 -6.38
N THR A 114 12.28 -2.75 -7.16
CA THR A 114 13.36 -1.94 -7.77
C THR A 114 14.28 -1.30 -6.73
N LYS A 115 13.84 -1.15 -5.48
CA LYS A 115 14.64 -0.59 -4.39
C LYS A 115 15.62 -1.60 -3.77
N PHE A 116 15.59 -2.86 -4.19
CA PHE A 116 16.53 -3.90 -3.76
C PHE A 116 17.71 -3.95 -4.73
N GLN A 117 18.72 -3.13 -4.49
CA GLN A 117 19.96 -3.26 -5.24
C GLN A 117 20.79 -4.45 -4.74
N PRO A 118 21.37 -5.27 -5.63
CA PRO A 118 22.32 -6.32 -5.24
C PRO A 118 23.46 -5.76 -4.39
N GLY A 119 23.78 -6.41 -3.28
CA GLY A 119 24.88 -5.99 -2.38
C GLY A 119 24.57 -4.80 -1.45
N VAL A 120 23.41 -4.15 -1.59
CA VAL A 120 23.00 -3.02 -0.72
C VAL A 120 21.88 -3.46 0.22
N LEU A 121 21.98 -3.11 1.51
CA LEU A 121 20.92 -3.38 2.49
C LEU A 121 19.66 -2.56 2.13
N PRO A 122 18.50 -3.19 1.94
CA PRO A 122 17.25 -2.47 1.73
C PRO A 122 16.93 -1.58 2.93
N HIS A 123 16.46 -0.36 2.69
CA HIS A 123 16.10 0.56 3.77
C HIS A 123 15.02 -0.07 4.67
N GLY A 124 15.13 0.07 6.00
CA GLY A 124 14.26 -0.64 6.96
C GLY A 124 12.75 -0.40 6.77
N PHE A 125 12.37 0.75 6.20
CA PHE A 125 10.96 1.02 5.88
C PHE A 125 10.45 0.28 4.65
N VAL A 126 11.31 -0.06 3.69
CA VAL A 126 10.95 -0.91 2.55
C VAL A 126 10.50 -2.27 3.05
N VAL A 127 11.28 -2.84 3.97
CA VAL A 127 11.00 -4.10 4.67
C VAL A 127 9.69 -4.02 5.47
N LEU A 128 9.51 -2.95 6.25
CA LEU A 128 8.28 -2.71 7.03
C LEU A 128 7.03 -2.56 6.15
N THR A 129 7.14 -1.92 4.98
CA THR A 129 6.01 -1.75 4.07
C THR A 129 5.54 -3.08 3.49
N PHE A 130 6.45 -3.98 3.08
CA PHE A 130 6.04 -5.33 2.67
C PHE A 130 5.32 -6.08 3.78
N ALA A 131 5.83 -5.96 5.00
CA ALA A 131 5.16 -6.56 6.14
C ALA A 131 3.75 -6.00 6.35
N ASN A 132 3.57 -4.68 6.24
CA ASN A 132 2.26 -4.05 6.35
C ASN A 132 1.34 -4.43 5.18
N LEU A 133 1.85 -4.61 3.97
CA LEU A 133 1.07 -5.11 2.84
C LEU A 133 0.63 -6.57 3.02
N SER A 134 1.43 -7.38 3.74
CA SER A 134 1.09 -8.78 4.02
C SER A 134 -0.13 -8.97 4.94
N VAL A 135 -0.45 -7.95 5.75
CA VAL A 135 -1.61 -7.97 6.66
C VAL A 135 -2.87 -7.36 6.05
N THR A 136 -2.79 -6.66 4.91
CA THR A 136 -3.92 -5.88 4.35
C THR A 136 -4.94 -6.67 3.53
N ASN A 137 -5.09 -7.98 3.75
CA ASN A 137 -6.17 -8.74 3.09
C ASN A 137 -7.55 -8.18 3.52
N GLU A 138 -8.31 -7.65 2.55
CA GLU A 138 -9.76 -7.48 2.74
C GLU A 138 -10.38 -8.87 2.89
N PRO A 139 -11.28 -9.08 3.87
CA PRO A 139 -11.96 -10.35 4.03
C PRO A 139 -12.79 -10.66 2.78
N VAL A 140 -12.66 -11.88 2.25
CA VAL A 140 -13.63 -12.43 1.30
C VAL A 140 -14.99 -12.38 2.00
N PRO A 141 -16.03 -11.75 1.43
CA PRO A 141 -17.34 -11.72 2.04
C PRO A 141 -17.82 -13.16 2.25
N ASP A 142 -18.28 -13.45 3.45
CA ASP A 142 -18.80 -14.76 3.83
C ASP A 142 -19.91 -15.17 2.85
N PRO A 143 -19.81 -16.33 2.18
CA PRO A 143 -20.84 -16.81 1.26
C PRO A 143 -22.23 -16.90 1.91
N GLY A 144 -22.34 -16.98 3.24
CA GLY A 144 -23.60 -16.90 3.97
C GLY A 144 -24.33 -15.54 3.90
N SER A 145 -23.67 -14.50 3.38
CA SER A 145 -24.22 -13.14 3.23
C SER A 145 -24.91 -12.91 1.87
N LEU A 146 -24.68 -13.80 0.90
CA LEU A 146 -25.31 -13.78 -0.42
C LEU A 146 -26.54 -14.69 -0.37
N GLY A 147 -27.71 -14.06 -0.18
CA GLY A 147 -28.99 -14.76 -0.13
C GLY A 147 -29.21 -15.68 -1.34
N GLN A 148 -29.61 -16.92 -1.05
CA GLN A 148 -30.30 -17.90 -1.91
C GLN A 148 -30.07 -17.75 -3.42
N TYR A 149 -28.95 -18.25 -3.93
CA TYR A 149 -28.81 -18.53 -5.37
C TYR A 149 -29.28 -19.97 -5.65
N ARG A 150 -30.26 -20.12 -6.54
CA ARG A 150 -30.82 -21.41 -6.96
C ARG A 150 -30.09 -21.90 -8.21
N GLU A 151 -29.43 -23.06 -8.11
CA GLU A 151 -28.74 -23.73 -9.22
C GLU A 151 -29.70 -23.96 -10.42
N PRO A 152 -29.28 -23.73 -11.68
CA PRO A 152 -30.01 -24.18 -12.84
C PRO A 152 -29.61 -25.62 -13.21
N ASP A 153 -30.61 -26.51 -13.29
CA ASP A 153 -30.45 -27.87 -13.82
C ASP A 153 -30.06 -27.83 -15.31
N SER A 154 -28.87 -28.32 -15.65
CA SER A 154 -28.61 -29.25 -16.76
C SER A 154 -27.15 -29.18 -17.25
N GLY A 155 -26.63 -30.36 -17.58
CA GLY A 155 -25.23 -30.61 -17.86
C GLY A 155 -24.67 -29.96 -19.12
N HIS A 156 -23.33 -30.07 -19.20
CA HIS A 156 -22.39 -29.58 -20.21
C HIS A 156 -21.71 -28.24 -19.88
N ALA A 157 -20.70 -28.31 -19.00
CA ALA A 157 -19.30 -27.97 -19.30
C ALA A 157 -18.48 -28.11 -18.02
N ALA A 158 -17.29 -28.71 -18.11
CA ALA A 158 -16.31 -28.84 -17.02
C ALA A 158 -15.70 -27.46 -16.66
N GLY A 159 -16.53 -26.53 -16.22
CA GLY A 159 -16.15 -25.27 -15.62
C GLY A 159 -16.05 -25.42 -14.11
N ARG A 160 -15.08 -24.74 -13.51
CA ARG A 160 -14.89 -24.70 -12.06
C ARG A 160 -16.19 -24.23 -11.37
N PRO A 161 -16.70 -24.92 -10.33
CA PRO A 161 -17.97 -24.57 -9.71
C PRO A 161 -17.99 -23.09 -9.23
N PRO A 162 -19.15 -22.41 -9.27
CA PRO A 162 -19.26 -21.01 -8.82
C PRO A 162 -18.92 -20.80 -7.34
N TRP A 163 -19.08 -21.84 -6.51
CA TRP A 163 -18.71 -21.84 -5.09
C TRP A 163 -17.22 -22.14 -4.85
N ASP A 164 -16.52 -22.59 -5.88
CA ASP A 164 -15.15 -23.02 -5.79
C ASP A 164 -14.28 -21.75 -5.75
N PRO A 165 -13.72 -21.36 -4.57
CA PRO A 165 -13.04 -20.10 -4.42
C PRO A 165 -11.86 -20.08 -5.40
N PRO A 166 -11.69 -19.03 -6.24
CA PRO A 166 -10.63 -19.00 -7.25
C PRO A 166 -9.32 -19.42 -6.60
N PRO A 167 -8.47 -20.25 -7.26
CA PRO A 167 -7.19 -20.63 -6.68
C PRO A 167 -6.53 -19.34 -6.20
N PRO A 168 -6.06 -19.27 -4.94
CA PRO A 168 -5.49 -18.04 -4.42
C PRO A 168 -4.44 -17.61 -5.43
N ALA A 169 -4.70 -16.52 -6.14
CA ALA A 169 -3.77 -15.99 -7.13
C ALA A 169 -2.45 -15.87 -6.38
N ALA A 170 -1.45 -16.69 -6.74
CA ALA A 170 -0.29 -17.05 -5.90
C ALA A 170 -0.09 -16.02 -4.80
N SER A 171 -0.47 -16.38 -3.57
CA SER A 171 -0.80 -15.42 -2.53
C SER A 171 0.37 -14.44 -2.36
N PHE A 172 0.10 -13.17 -2.05
CA PHE A 172 1.14 -12.17 -1.76
C PHE A 172 2.34 -12.75 -0.93
N PRO A 173 2.10 -13.59 0.11
CA PRO A 173 3.14 -14.38 0.77
C PRO A 173 4.07 -15.17 -0.16
N ASP A 174 3.56 -15.92 -1.13
CA ASP A 174 4.31 -16.88 -1.94
C ASP A 174 5.35 -16.21 -2.84
N ARG A 175 4.98 -15.08 -3.47
CA ARG A 175 5.93 -14.28 -4.26
C ARG A 175 6.97 -13.61 -3.36
N LEU A 176 6.56 -13.10 -2.20
CA LEU A 176 7.47 -12.48 -1.25
C LEU A 176 8.48 -13.51 -0.70
N LEU A 177 8.04 -14.75 -0.44
CA LEU A 177 8.90 -15.86 -0.02
C LEU A 177 9.99 -16.15 -1.04
N GLY A 178 9.66 -16.18 -2.34
CA GLY A 178 10.65 -16.40 -3.40
C GLY A 178 11.79 -15.37 -3.40
N PHE A 179 11.53 -14.13 -2.99
CA PHE A 179 12.56 -13.08 -2.88
C PHE A 179 13.25 -13.04 -1.52
N LEU A 180 12.52 -13.32 -0.44
CA LEU A 180 13.04 -13.24 0.93
C LEU A 180 13.88 -14.45 1.31
N LEU A 181 13.55 -15.65 0.84
CA LEU A 181 14.28 -16.87 1.19
C LEU A 181 15.77 -16.78 0.81
N PRO A 182 16.17 -16.35 -0.41
CA PRO A 182 17.58 -16.16 -0.73
C PRO A 182 18.30 -15.11 0.14
N LYS A 183 17.56 -14.17 0.74
CA LYS A 183 18.14 -13.11 1.59
C LYS A 183 18.49 -13.61 3.00
N LEU A 184 17.96 -14.75 3.43
CA LEU A 184 18.38 -15.41 4.67
C LEU A 184 19.81 -15.95 4.60
N GLU A 185 20.29 -16.27 3.40
CA GLU A 185 21.66 -16.77 3.18
C GLU A 185 22.70 -15.63 3.11
N SER A 186 22.27 -14.37 3.21
CA SER A 186 23.16 -13.22 3.22
C SER A 186 24.13 -13.25 4.40
N SER A 187 25.42 -12.95 4.17
CA SER A 187 26.42 -12.80 5.23
C SER A 187 26.13 -11.62 6.18
N ASN A 188 25.29 -10.67 5.76
CA ASN A 188 24.91 -9.50 6.54
C ASN A 188 23.77 -9.78 7.53
N GLU A 189 24.08 -9.68 8.82
CA GLU A 189 23.14 -9.96 9.92
C GLU A 189 21.88 -9.08 9.91
N LYS A 190 21.99 -7.79 9.58
CA LYS A 190 20.84 -6.89 9.49
C LYS A 190 19.87 -7.29 8.37
N THR A 191 20.40 -7.83 7.26
CA THR A 191 19.59 -8.36 6.15
C THR A 191 18.79 -9.58 6.61
N ARG A 192 19.45 -10.51 7.32
CA ARG A 192 18.79 -11.70 7.85
C ARG A 192 17.71 -11.34 8.87
N LEU A 193 17.98 -10.43 9.79
CA LEU A 193 17.01 -9.96 10.80
C LEU A 193 15.80 -9.26 10.16
N GLY A 194 16.01 -8.39 9.16
CA GLY A 194 14.92 -7.75 8.42
C GLY A 194 14.05 -8.77 7.68
N THR A 195 14.69 -9.71 7.00
CA THR A 195 14.03 -10.81 6.28
C THR A 195 13.18 -11.67 7.23
N LEU A 196 13.74 -12.09 8.38
CA LEU A 196 13.02 -12.85 9.40
C LEU A 196 11.83 -12.08 10.00
N THR A 197 11.96 -10.76 10.15
CA THR A 197 10.87 -9.90 10.65
C THR A 197 9.68 -9.93 9.70
N VAL A 198 9.92 -9.79 8.39
CA VAL A 198 8.87 -9.85 7.37
C VAL A 198 8.26 -11.24 7.29
N LEU A 199 9.08 -12.30 7.30
CA LEU A 199 8.60 -13.69 7.31
C LEU A 199 7.72 -13.98 8.52
N ARG A 200 8.10 -13.51 9.72
CA ARG A 200 7.30 -13.64 10.94
C ARG A 200 5.95 -12.93 10.81
N GLN A 201 5.93 -11.73 10.24
CA GLN A 201 4.69 -10.97 10.03
C GLN A 201 3.77 -11.69 9.02
N ILE A 202 4.31 -12.24 7.93
CA ILE A 202 3.55 -13.07 7.00
C ILE A 202 2.90 -14.27 7.72
N ILE A 203 3.69 -15.04 8.49
CA ILE A 203 3.21 -16.23 9.22
C ILE A 203 2.13 -15.87 10.24
N ASN A 204 2.27 -14.74 10.93
CA ASN A 204 1.27 -14.28 11.90
C ASN A 204 -0.02 -13.80 11.21
N SER A 205 0.07 -13.34 9.97
CA SER A 205 -1.07 -12.87 9.18
C SER A 205 -1.87 -14.04 8.61
N THR A 206 -1.21 -15.11 8.18
CA THR A 206 -1.86 -16.34 7.69
C THR A 206 -2.53 -17.14 8.82
N ARG A 207 -2.05 -17.04 10.06
CA ARG A 207 -2.64 -17.71 11.23
C ARG A 207 -3.95 -17.09 11.73
N LYS A 208 -4.23 -15.82 11.45
CA LYS A 208 -5.48 -15.16 11.87
C LYS A 208 -6.73 -15.75 11.21
N TRP A 209 -6.57 -16.54 10.15
CA TRP A 209 -7.65 -17.30 9.52
C TRP A 209 -8.00 -18.61 10.25
N GLY A 210 -7.06 -19.18 11.02
CA GLY A 210 -7.21 -20.49 11.68
C GLY A 210 -7.76 -20.45 13.10
N ARG A 211 -8.11 -19.27 13.63
CA ARG A 211 -8.79 -19.12 14.94
C ARG A 211 -9.99 -18.18 14.82
N GLY A 212 -10.95 -18.58 13.98
CA GLY A 212 -12.36 -18.33 14.26
C GLY A 212 -12.94 -19.64 14.77
N SER A 213 -13.02 -19.78 16.10
CA SER A 213 -13.88 -20.75 16.78
C SER A 213 -15.02 -19.97 17.40
#